data_AF-M1CQA8-F1
#
_entry.id   AF-M1CQA8-F1
#
_cell.length_a   1.000
_cell.length_b   1.000
_cell.length_c   1.000
_cell.angle_alpha   90.00
_cell.angle_beta   90.00
_cell.angle_gamma   90.00
#
_symmetry.space_group_name_H-M   'P 1'
#
loop_
_entity.id
_entity.type
_entity.pdbx_description
1 polymer ?
#
loop_
_entity_poly.entity_id
_entity_poly.type
_entity_poly.pdbx_seq_one_letter_code
_entity_poly.pdbx_strand_id
1 'polypeptide(L)'
;MDILRLDFKSGLEALLKANPIRAIFLGVRIGDPTAVGQEQFSPSSPGWPPFMRVNPILDWSYRDVWAFLLVCKVRYCSLYDQGYTSIGSIHDTVPNALLCIRNDNNSEQKFRPAYLLADGRLERSGRVKKFSAPVCGKLSSVCNGLKIEDLNSNNMLTASIIAVGDEILFGTVEDKLGSVLCRKLHSIGWATSLLAVTRNDIDSVAEEVERQKSANDMVFIYGGVGPLHSDVTVAGVAKAFGVRMAPDEEFEEHLRHLIGEKCTGDKNEVKSLLMIKFHRF
;
A
#
# COMPACT_ATOMS: atom_id res chain seq x y z
N MET A 1 5.86 34.53 8.86
CA MET A 1 6.08 33.32 8.03
C MET A 1 7.39 33.53 7.31
N ASP A 2 8.41 32.78 7.68
CA ASP A 2 9.69 32.83 6.96
C ASP A 2 9.59 31.94 5.73
N ILE A 3 9.88 32.51 4.55
CA ILE A 3 9.85 31.78 3.29
C ILE A 3 11.28 31.36 2.96
N LEU A 4 11.56 30.06 3.07
CA LEU A 4 12.83 29.48 2.64
C LEU A 4 12.83 29.36 1.11
N ARG A 5 13.78 30.04 0.45
CA ARG A 5 13.94 30.03 -1.01
C ARG A 5 14.91 28.95 -1.53
N LEU A 6 15.51 28.19 -0.62
CA LEU A 6 16.41 27.07 -0.94
C LEU A 6 15.60 25.81 -1.23
N ASP A 7 16.25 24.78 -1.78
CA ASP A 7 15.66 23.44 -1.80
C ASP A 7 15.36 22.99 -0.36
N PHE A 8 14.42 22.06 -0.22
CA PHE A 8 13.88 21.68 1.07
C PHE A 8 14.96 21.18 2.05
N LYS A 9 15.96 20.44 1.56
CA LYS A 9 17.03 19.91 2.41
C LYS A 9 17.95 21.04 2.89
N SER A 10 18.45 21.89 1.99
CA SER A 10 19.32 23.01 2.39
C SER A 10 18.58 24.03 3.25
N GLY A 11 17.29 24.27 3.00
CA GLY A 11 16.43 25.10 3.85
C GLY A 11 16.30 24.53 5.25
N LEU A 12 16.08 23.22 5.38
CA LEU A 12 16.00 22.54 6.67
C LEU A 12 17.34 22.56 7.41
N GLU A 13 18.46 22.33 6.72
CA GLU A 13 19.80 22.44 7.30
C GLU A 13 20.08 23.85 7.85
N ALA A 14 19.70 24.90 7.11
CA ALA A 14 19.84 26.28 7.57
C ALA A 14 18.97 26.55 8.80
N LEU A 15 17.73 26.07 8.81
CA LEU A 15 16.80 26.24 9.94
C LEU A 15 17.33 25.58 11.23
N LEU A 16 17.86 24.36 11.12
CA LEU A 16 18.42 23.61 12.24
C LEU A 16 19.75 24.17 12.74
N LYS A 17 20.54 24.83 11.87
CA LYS A 17 21.75 25.56 12.30
C LYS A 17 21.41 26.85 13.03
N ALA A 18 20.37 27.55 12.58
CA ALA A 18 19.96 28.83 13.15
C ALA A 18 19.24 28.69 14.50
N ASN A 19 18.62 27.53 14.78
CA ASN A 19 17.78 27.32 15.96
C ASN A 19 18.12 25.99 16.65
N PRO A 20 18.05 25.91 17.99
CA PRO A 20 18.31 24.67 18.74
C PRO A 20 17.13 23.69 18.69
N ILE A 21 16.67 23.36 17.48
CA ILE A 21 15.53 22.44 17.25
C ILE A 21 16.02 21.00 17.41
N ARG A 22 15.38 20.25 18.31
CA ARG A 22 15.71 18.82 18.55
C ARG A 22 14.69 17.86 17.93
N ALA A 23 13.46 18.33 17.75
CA ALA A 23 12.35 17.53 17.25
C ALA A 23 11.46 18.36 16.32
N ILE A 24 10.88 17.71 15.33
CA ILE A 24 9.97 18.30 14.36
C ILE A 24 8.71 17.44 14.30
N PHE A 25 7.55 18.07 14.50
CA PHE A 25 6.26 17.44 14.29
C PHE A 25 5.96 17.35 12.79
N LEU A 26 5.63 16.17 12.33
CA LEU A 26 5.23 15.91 10.95
C LEU A 26 3.81 15.37 10.91
N GLY A 27 3.01 15.91 9.99
CA GLY A 27 1.65 15.46 9.72
C GLY A 27 1.59 14.31 8.71
N VAL A 28 2.50 13.33 8.81
CA VAL A 28 2.50 12.14 7.94
C VAL A 28 1.63 11.05 8.54
N ARG A 29 0.94 10.30 7.69
CA ARG A 29 0.15 9.11 8.03
C ARG A 29 0.73 7.87 7.36
N ILE A 30 0.44 6.68 7.88
CA ILE A 30 1.00 5.41 7.40
C ILE A 30 0.63 5.11 5.93
N GLY A 31 -0.47 5.68 5.44
CA GLY A 31 -0.88 5.60 4.05
C GLY A 31 -0.09 6.48 3.08
N ASP A 32 0.74 7.41 3.59
CA ASP A 32 1.49 8.35 2.77
C ASP A 32 2.76 7.71 2.18
N PRO A 33 3.16 8.06 0.94
CA PRO A 33 4.34 7.48 0.30
C PRO A 33 5.65 7.63 1.08
N THR A 34 5.76 8.67 1.92
CA THR A 34 6.97 8.98 2.68
C THR A 34 7.01 8.35 4.06
N ALA A 35 5.92 7.71 4.51
CA ALA A 35 5.80 7.16 5.87
C ALA A 35 6.32 5.72 5.99
N VAL A 36 6.71 5.07 4.89
CA VAL A 36 7.21 3.69 4.88
C VAL A 36 8.39 3.55 5.85
N GLY A 37 8.27 2.61 6.80
CA GLY A 37 9.29 2.35 7.82
C GLY A 37 9.43 3.42 8.91
N GLN A 38 8.55 4.43 8.96
CA GLN A 38 8.55 5.40 10.06
C GLN A 38 7.75 4.89 11.26
N GLU A 39 8.24 5.21 12.45
CA GLU A 39 7.52 5.05 13.71
C GLU A 39 6.99 6.40 14.22
N GLN A 40 6.23 6.37 15.32
CA GLN A 40 5.69 7.58 15.95
C GLN A 40 6.81 8.55 16.37
N PHE A 41 7.97 7.99 16.74
CA PHE A 41 9.22 8.71 16.97
C PHE A 41 10.31 8.03 16.15
N SER A 42 10.97 8.77 15.26
CA SER A 42 12.08 8.20 14.48
C SER A 42 13.15 9.24 14.16
N PRO A 43 14.44 8.88 14.13
CA PRO A 43 15.48 9.81 13.70
C PRO A 43 15.33 10.16 12.21
N SER A 44 15.81 11.32 11.81
CA SER A 44 15.96 11.68 10.39
C SER A 44 16.75 10.62 9.60
N SER A 45 16.43 10.47 8.31
CA SER A 45 17.07 9.48 7.45
C SER A 45 18.56 9.80 7.19
N PRO A 46 19.40 8.81 6.86
CA PRO A 46 20.79 9.06 6.48
C PRO A 46 20.90 10.11 5.36
N GLY A 47 21.86 11.02 5.50
CA GLY A 47 22.06 12.12 4.55
C GLY A 47 21.13 13.32 4.75
N TRP A 48 20.22 13.30 5.71
CA TRP A 48 19.49 14.47 6.20
C TRP A 48 20.15 15.05 7.46
N PRO A 49 19.97 16.36 7.75
CA PRO A 49 20.42 16.89 9.03
C PRO A 49 19.75 16.15 10.19
N PRO A 50 20.46 15.98 11.33
CA PRO A 50 19.96 15.20 12.45
C PRO A 50 18.82 15.92 13.19
N PHE A 51 17.66 15.28 13.28
CA PHE A 51 16.56 15.69 14.16
C PHE A 51 15.63 14.50 14.46
N MET A 52 14.82 14.60 15.51
CA MET A 52 13.76 13.62 15.80
C MET A 52 12.48 13.96 15.02
N ARG A 53 11.98 13.02 14.21
CA ARG A 53 10.63 13.08 13.66
C ARG A 53 9.63 12.66 14.74
N VAL A 54 8.61 13.46 14.92
CA VAL A 54 7.46 13.16 15.79
C VAL A 54 6.23 13.12 14.90
N ASN A 55 5.55 11.97 14.84
CA ASN A 55 4.42 11.71 13.93
C ASN A 55 3.15 11.42 14.75
N PRO A 56 2.45 12.42 15.32
CA PRO A 56 1.35 12.19 16.26
C PRO A 56 0.11 11.54 15.64
N ILE A 57 -0.03 11.67 14.33
CA ILE A 57 -1.19 11.19 13.57
C ILE A 57 -0.82 10.03 12.63
N LEU A 58 0.30 9.34 12.89
CA LEU A 58 0.82 8.32 11.97
C LEU A 58 -0.21 7.23 11.64
N ASP A 59 -1.02 6.89 12.63
CA ASP A 59 -2.05 5.87 12.67
C ASP A 59 -3.45 6.40 12.31
N TRP A 60 -3.59 7.68 11.96
CA TRP A 60 -4.87 8.25 11.52
C TRP A 60 -5.21 7.83 10.10
N SER A 61 -6.48 7.48 9.89
CA SER A 61 -7.07 7.24 8.57
C SER A 61 -7.42 8.55 7.85
N TYR A 62 -7.92 8.45 6.60
CA TYR A 62 -8.51 9.60 5.90
C TYR A 62 -9.73 10.16 6.64
N ARG A 63 -10.55 9.26 7.19
CA ARG A 63 -11.75 9.58 7.94
C ARG A 63 -11.43 10.31 9.24
N ASP A 64 -10.42 9.87 9.99
CA ASP A 64 -10.01 10.50 11.25
C ASP A 64 -9.60 11.96 11.04
N VAL A 65 -8.84 12.22 9.97
CA VAL A 65 -8.47 13.59 9.59
C VAL A 65 -9.71 14.45 9.37
N TRP A 66 -10.66 13.99 8.56
CA TRP A 66 -11.88 14.77 8.30
C TRP A 66 -12.80 14.88 9.51
N ALA A 67 -12.97 13.81 10.28
CA ALA A 67 -13.74 13.83 11.51
C ALA A 67 -13.19 14.88 12.48
N PHE A 68 -11.88 14.90 12.70
CA PHE A 68 -11.24 15.90 13.53
C PHE A 68 -11.43 17.32 13.00
N LEU A 69 -11.14 17.56 11.71
CA LEU A 69 -11.26 18.89 11.10
C LEU A 69 -12.69 19.44 11.20
N LEU A 70 -13.69 18.61 10.93
CA LEU A 70 -15.11 19.01 10.94
C LEU A 70 -15.64 19.17 12.37
N VAL A 71 -15.39 18.22 13.27
CA VAL A 71 -15.86 18.25 14.66
C VAL A 71 -15.23 19.41 15.42
N CYS A 72 -13.92 19.60 15.27
CA CYS A 72 -13.19 20.69 15.93
C CYS A 72 -13.33 22.03 15.17
N LYS A 73 -14.05 22.06 14.04
CA LYS A 73 -14.27 23.25 13.21
C LYS A 73 -12.95 23.95 12.84
N VAL A 74 -11.92 23.16 12.54
CA VAL A 74 -10.62 23.66 12.12
C VAL A 74 -10.75 24.22 10.70
N ARG A 75 -10.19 25.41 10.46
CA ARG A 75 -10.16 25.97 9.10
C ARG A 75 -9.22 25.12 8.24
N TYR A 76 -9.71 24.68 7.08
CA TYR A 76 -8.94 23.95 6.09
C TYR A 76 -8.94 24.67 4.74
N CYS A 77 -8.11 24.21 3.80
CA CYS A 77 -7.98 24.79 2.47
C CYS A 77 -9.27 24.61 1.65
N SER A 78 -9.79 25.69 1.06
CA SER A 78 -11.03 25.69 0.27
C SER A 78 -10.97 24.84 -1.01
N LEU A 79 -9.79 24.42 -1.44
CA LEU A 79 -9.66 23.44 -2.53
C LEU A 79 -10.29 22.09 -2.16
N TYR A 80 -10.30 21.72 -0.88
CA TYR A 80 -10.96 20.50 -0.44
C TYR A 80 -12.48 20.54 -0.68
N ASP A 81 -13.10 21.71 -0.65
CA ASP A 81 -14.53 21.86 -0.99
C ASP A 81 -14.81 21.67 -2.49
N GLN A 82 -13.77 21.78 -3.32
CA GLN A 82 -13.83 21.68 -4.78
C GLN A 82 -13.43 20.29 -5.28
N GLY A 83 -13.44 19.27 -4.41
CA GLY A 83 -13.18 17.88 -4.76
C GLY A 83 -11.71 17.47 -4.82
N TYR A 84 -10.78 18.37 -4.45
CA TYR A 84 -9.39 17.97 -4.28
C TYR A 84 -9.24 17.14 -3.01
N THR A 85 -8.73 15.92 -3.10
CA THR A 85 -8.57 15.04 -1.93
C THR A 85 -7.11 14.95 -1.46
N SER A 86 -6.15 15.35 -2.29
CA SER A 86 -4.72 15.42 -1.97
C SER A 86 -4.08 16.60 -2.71
N ILE A 87 -3.46 17.55 -1.99
CA ILE A 87 -2.90 18.79 -2.56
C ILE A 87 -1.38 18.73 -2.67
N GLY A 88 -0.81 19.03 -3.84
CA GLY A 88 0.65 19.14 -4.01
C GLY A 88 0.98 20.17 -5.07
N SER A 89 1.59 19.79 -6.19
CA SER A 89 1.98 20.78 -7.20
C SER A 89 0.78 21.19 -8.06
N ILE A 90 0.80 22.45 -8.53
CA ILE A 90 -0.17 22.95 -9.53
C ILE A 90 -0.12 22.17 -10.86
N HIS A 91 0.93 21.38 -11.09
CA HIS A 91 1.13 20.62 -12.33
C HIS A 91 0.68 19.16 -12.25
N ASP A 92 0.46 18.62 -11.05
CA ASP A 92 0.21 17.18 -10.83
C ASP A 92 -1.04 16.89 -10.00
N THR A 93 -1.80 17.94 -9.66
CA THR A 93 -2.94 17.87 -8.76
C THR A 93 -4.21 18.26 -9.49
N VAL A 94 -5.15 17.32 -9.58
CA VAL A 94 -6.50 17.52 -10.12
C VAL A 94 -7.57 17.08 -9.11
N PRO A 95 -8.83 17.55 -9.22
CA PRO A 95 -9.92 17.06 -8.39
C PRO A 95 -10.11 15.54 -8.52
N ASN A 96 -10.57 14.90 -7.46
CA ASN A 96 -10.83 13.47 -7.46
C ASN A 96 -12.08 13.16 -8.30
N ALA A 97 -11.91 12.37 -9.36
CA ALA A 97 -12.99 12.04 -10.31
C ALA A 97 -14.20 11.34 -9.64
N LEU A 98 -13.97 10.63 -8.52
CA LEU A 98 -15.04 9.95 -7.77
C LEU A 98 -15.99 10.92 -7.07
N LEU A 99 -15.59 12.19 -6.93
CA LEU A 99 -16.41 13.24 -6.35
C LEU A 99 -17.17 14.05 -7.41
N CYS A 100 -17.01 13.72 -8.70
CA CYS A 100 -17.67 14.44 -9.80
C CYS A 100 -19.19 14.24 -9.77
N ILE A 101 -19.94 15.34 -9.86
CA ILE A 101 -21.39 15.37 -9.96
C ILE A 101 -21.74 15.37 -11.46
N ARG A 102 -22.29 14.28 -11.95
CA ARG A 102 -22.78 14.20 -13.34
C ARG A 102 -24.08 15.00 -13.45
N ASN A 103 -24.04 16.10 -14.21
CA ASN A 103 -25.23 16.81 -14.67
C ASN A 103 -25.31 16.68 -16.18
N ASP A 104 -26.44 16.18 -16.70
CA ASP A 104 -26.63 15.93 -18.13
C ASP A 104 -26.67 17.20 -19.00
N ASN A 105 -26.68 18.41 -18.40
CA ASN A 105 -26.97 19.66 -19.11
C ASN A 105 -25.99 20.83 -18.86
N ASN A 106 -24.73 20.60 -18.49
CA ASN A 106 -23.75 21.70 -18.51
C ASN A 106 -22.29 21.23 -18.64
N SER A 107 -21.49 21.99 -19.38
CA SER A 107 -20.06 21.72 -19.66
C SER A 107 -19.11 21.91 -18.46
N GLU A 108 -19.61 22.32 -17.30
CA GLU A 108 -18.81 22.53 -16.09
C GLU A 108 -18.94 21.36 -15.11
N GLN A 109 -17.82 20.67 -14.86
CA GLN A 109 -17.74 19.62 -13.84
C GLN A 109 -17.83 20.23 -12.45
N LYS A 110 -18.89 19.89 -11.69
CA LYS A 110 -19.00 20.21 -10.26
C LYS A 110 -18.53 19.02 -9.45
N PHE A 111 -17.88 19.29 -8.32
CA PHE A 111 -17.36 18.25 -7.43
C PHE A 111 -17.98 18.37 -6.03
N ARG A 112 -18.14 17.23 -5.38
CA ARG A 112 -18.44 17.13 -3.95
C ARG A 112 -17.18 17.44 -3.14
N PRO A 113 -17.32 17.95 -1.91
CA PRO A 113 -16.19 18.18 -1.02
C PRO A 113 -15.44 16.89 -0.67
N ALA A 114 -14.16 17.01 -0.36
CA ALA A 114 -13.21 15.93 -0.13
C ALA A 114 -13.66 14.94 0.96
N TYR A 115 -14.23 15.45 2.06
CA TYR A 115 -14.74 14.62 3.16
C TYR A 115 -15.90 13.70 2.76
N LEU A 116 -16.45 13.80 1.54
CA LEU A 116 -17.46 12.89 1.00
C LEU A 116 -16.85 11.76 0.14
N LEU A 117 -15.52 11.66 0.06
CA LEU A 117 -14.86 10.53 -0.58
C LEU A 117 -15.09 9.27 0.27
N ALA A 118 -15.76 8.28 -0.31
CA ALA A 118 -16.16 7.06 0.40
C ALA A 118 -14.97 6.15 0.74
N ASP A 119 -14.00 6.04 -0.18
CA ASP A 119 -12.80 5.22 -0.02
C ASP A 119 -11.57 6.14 0.04
N GLY A 120 -11.05 6.34 1.24
CA GLY A 120 -9.86 7.13 1.56
C GLY A 120 -8.58 6.55 0.97
N ARG A 121 -8.54 5.28 0.57
CA ARG A 121 -7.38 4.72 -0.16
C ARG A 121 -7.23 5.37 -1.54
N LEU A 122 -8.32 5.93 -2.06
CA LEU A 122 -8.39 6.67 -3.32
C LEU A 122 -8.12 8.18 -3.14
N GLU A 123 -7.65 8.61 -1.96
CA GLU A 123 -7.30 10.01 -1.67
C GLU A 123 -6.34 10.60 -2.72
N ARG A 124 -5.40 9.81 -3.22
CA ARG A 124 -4.37 10.26 -4.17
C ARG A 124 -4.71 10.00 -5.63
N SER A 125 -5.95 9.59 -5.95
CA SER A 125 -6.37 9.34 -7.33
C SER A 125 -6.36 10.59 -8.21
N GLY A 126 -6.40 11.78 -7.60
CA GLY A 126 -6.20 13.07 -8.28
C GLY A 126 -4.73 13.43 -8.56
N ARG A 127 -3.77 12.51 -8.34
CA ARG A 127 -2.33 12.73 -8.62
C ARG A 127 -1.95 12.19 -9.99
N VAL A 128 -1.78 13.08 -10.96
CA VAL A 128 -1.41 12.69 -12.32
C VAL A 128 0.09 12.41 -12.37
N LYS A 129 0.49 11.17 -12.68
CA LYS A 129 1.90 10.85 -12.94
C LYS A 129 2.29 11.33 -14.34
N LYS A 130 3.37 12.10 -14.47
CA LYS A 130 4.04 12.29 -15.77
C LYS A 130 4.55 10.92 -16.23
N PHE A 131 3.99 10.37 -17.30
CA PHE A 131 4.64 9.27 -18.00
C PHE A 131 5.91 9.83 -18.66
N SER A 132 7.08 9.55 -18.08
CA SER A 132 8.35 9.75 -18.76
C SER A 132 8.45 8.71 -19.88
N ALA A 133 8.48 9.16 -21.14
CA ALA A 133 8.71 8.31 -22.29
C ALA A 133 10.06 7.57 -22.16
N PRO A 134 10.17 6.30 -22.61
CA PRO A 134 11.43 5.58 -22.53
C PRO A 134 12.42 6.17 -23.54
N VAL A 135 13.56 6.64 -23.02
CA VAL A 135 14.68 7.16 -23.80
C VAL A 135 15.43 5.98 -24.44
N CYS A 136 15.35 5.88 -25.77
CA CYS A 136 16.12 4.93 -26.57
C CYS A 136 17.60 5.33 -26.56
N GLY A 137 18.42 4.57 -25.82
CA GLY A 137 19.87 4.68 -25.85
C GLY A 137 20.46 3.92 -27.03
N LYS A 138 21.14 4.64 -27.93
CA LYS A 138 21.96 4.08 -29.00
C LYS A 138 23.08 3.21 -28.41
N LEU A 139 23.24 1.98 -28.92
CA LEU A 139 24.52 1.27 -28.91
C LEU A 139 24.99 0.99 -30.34
N SER A 140 26.22 1.41 -30.60
CA SER A 140 27.00 1.17 -31.80
C SER A 140 27.59 -0.24 -31.81
N SER A 141 27.42 -0.96 -32.92
CA SER A 141 28.43 -1.72 -33.71
C SER A 141 29.57 -2.42 -32.94
N VAL A 142 29.94 -3.69 -33.12
CA VAL A 142 30.09 -4.58 -34.29
C VAL A 142 30.29 -5.99 -33.73
N CYS A 143 29.80 -7.05 -34.41
CA CYS A 143 30.52 -8.32 -34.67
C CYS A 143 29.67 -9.25 -35.55
N ASN A 144 30.30 -9.75 -36.63
CA ASN A 144 29.71 -10.52 -37.72
C ASN A 144 29.50 -12.01 -37.38
N GLY A 145 28.43 -12.61 -37.90
CA GLY A 145 28.42 -14.05 -38.21
C GLY A 145 27.09 -14.80 -38.05
N LEU A 146 26.28 -14.81 -39.12
CA LEU A 146 25.33 -15.86 -39.58
C LEU A 146 24.14 -16.27 -38.66
N LYS A 147 22.93 -16.03 -39.21
CA LYS A 147 21.59 -16.24 -38.63
C LYS A 147 21.15 -17.71 -38.62
N ILE A 148 20.56 -18.17 -37.50
CA ILE A 148 19.33 -19.00 -37.47
C ILE A 148 18.48 -18.58 -36.26
N GLU A 149 17.38 -17.90 -36.58
CA GLU A 149 16.06 -17.76 -35.92
C GLU A 149 15.94 -17.37 -34.43
N ASP A 150 15.27 -16.23 -34.22
CA ASP A 150 15.03 -15.52 -32.97
C ASP A 150 14.20 -16.31 -31.93
N LEU A 151 14.87 -16.86 -30.91
CA LEU A 151 14.24 -17.17 -29.63
C LEU A 151 14.21 -15.90 -28.80
N ASN A 152 13.06 -15.22 -28.84
CA ASN A 152 12.69 -14.18 -27.88
C ASN A 152 13.09 -14.61 -26.47
N SER A 153 13.97 -13.83 -25.84
CA SER A 153 14.21 -13.87 -24.40
C SER A 153 12.96 -13.35 -23.68
N ASN A 154 11.87 -14.12 -23.74
CA ASN A 154 10.72 -13.95 -22.88
C ASN A 154 11.18 -14.33 -21.48
N ASN A 155 11.50 -13.33 -20.65
CA ASN A 155 11.73 -13.54 -19.23
C ASN A 155 10.41 -14.08 -18.65
N MET A 156 10.27 -15.41 -18.56
CA MET A 156 9.06 -16.05 -18.07
C MET A 156 8.87 -15.64 -16.61
N LEU A 157 7.78 -14.93 -16.33
CA LEU A 157 7.44 -14.50 -14.98
C LEU A 157 7.24 -15.71 -14.08
N THR A 158 7.84 -15.68 -12.90
CA THR A 158 7.78 -16.78 -11.93
C THR A 158 6.80 -16.46 -10.81
N ALA A 159 6.00 -17.45 -10.45
CA ALA A 159 5.08 -17.40 -9.32
C ALA A 159 5.36 -18.56 -8.35
N SER A 160 5.30 -18.27 -7.06
CA SER A 160 5.28 -19.29 -6.00
C SER A 160 3.91 -19.30 -5.33
N ILE A 161 3.56 -20.43 -4.73
CA ILE A 161 2.29 -20.64 -4.06
C ILE A 161 2.57 -21.21 -2.67
N ILE A 162 1.97 -20.62 -1.64
CA ILE A 162 2.07 -21.02 -0.25
C ILE A 162 0.67 -21.38 0.25
N ALA A 163 0.50 -22.62 0.69
CA ALA A 163 -0.67 -23.07 1.42
C ALA A 163 -0.38 -22.99 2.92
N VAL A 164 -1.25 -22.35 3.70
CA VAL A 164 -1.13 -22.29 5.16
C VAL A 164 -2.25 -23.13 5.77
N GLY A 165 -1.89 -24.17 6.51
CA GLY A 165 -2.86 -25.04 7.16
C GLY A 165 -2.24 -26.31 7.73
N ASP A 166 -2.39 -26.51 9.03
CA ASP A 166 -1.89 -27.71 9.70
C ASP A 166 -2.67 -28.96 9.27
N GLU A 167 -3.94 -28.81 8.92
CA GLU A 167 -4.80 -29.86 8.39
C GLU A 167 -4.27 -30.45 7.07
N ILE A 168 -3.60 -29.63 6.26
CA ILE A 168 -2.95 -30.08 5.03
C ILE A 168 -1.68 -30.87 5.38
N LEU A 169 -0.89 -30.38 6.34
CA LEU A 169 0.33 -31.06 6.80
C LEU A 169 0.04 -32.38 7.52
N PHE A 170 -1.05 -32.44 8.28
CA PHE A 170 -1.51 -33.65 8.96
C PHE A 170 -2.22 -34.64 8.01
N GLY A 171 -2.47 -34.25 6.76
CA GLY A 171 -3.15 -35.07 5.77
C GLY A 171 -4.62 -35.33 6.09
N THR A 172 -5.23 -34.53 6.98
CA THR A 172 -6.66 -34.62 7.28
C THR A 172 -7.51 -33.96 6.20
N VAL A 173 -6.92 -33.01 5.47
CA VAL A 173 -7.53 -32.33 4.32
C VAL A 173 -6.57 -32.35 3.13
N GLU A 174 -7.11 -32.65 1.95
CA GLU A 174 -6.36 -32.61 0.69
C GLU A 174 -6.36 -31.19 0.11
N ASP A 175 -5.18 -30.66 -0.26
CA ASP A 175 -5.09 -29.41 -1.00
C ASP A 175 -5.58 -29.59 -2.45
N LYS A 176 -6.74 -28.99 -2.74
CA LYS A 176 -7.30 -28.92 -4.09
C LYS A 176 -6.99 -27.61 -4.80
N LEU A 177 -6.71 -26.54 -4.05
CA LEU A 177 -6.58 -25.19 -4.59
C LEU A 177 -5.20 -24.98 -5.24
N GLY A 178 -4.13 -25.49 -4.65
CA GLY A 178 -2.77 -25.37 -5.19
C GLY A 178 -2.70 -25.87 -6.63
N SER A 179 -3.21 -27.07 -6.89
CA SER A 179 -3.20 -27.65 -8.26
C SER A 179 -4.01 -26.82 -9.27
N VAL A 180 -5.15 -26.25 -8.86
CA VAL A 180 -5.99 -25.39 -9.71
C VAL A 180 -5.26 -24.09 -10.02
N LEU A 181 -4.57 -23.51 -9.03
CA LEU A 181 -3.80 -22.29 -9.20
C LEU A 181 -2.63 -22.51 -10.16
N CYS A 182 -1.85 -23.60 -10.00
CA CYS A 182 -0.77 -23.96 -10.93
C CYS A 182 -1.26 -24.06 -12.38
N ARG A 183 -2.39 -24.74 -12.61
CA ARG A 183 -2.99 -24.87 -13.96
C ARG A 183 -3.40 -23.51 -14.53
N LYS A 184 -4.00 -22.64 -13.71
CA LYS A 184 -4.38 -21.28 -14.13
C LYS A 184 -3.15 -20.43 -14.45
N LEU A 185 -2.12 -20.46 -13.60
CA LEU A 185 -0.86 -19.73 -13.82
C LEU A 185 -0.17 -20.16 -15.12
N HIS A 186 -0.09 -21.47 -15.38
CA HIS A 186 0.43 -21.96 -16.65
C HIS A 186 -0.41 -21.49 -17.85
N SER A 187 -1.75 -21.47 -17.74
CA SER A 187 -2.61 -21.01 -18.83
C SER A 187 -2.43 -19.53 -19.18
N ILE A 188 -1.96 -18.70 -18.24
CA ILE A 188 -1.68 -17.27 -18.45
C ILE A 188 -0.19 -17.00 -18.78
N GLY A 189 0.62 -18.05 -18.95
CA GLY A 189 2.04 -17.93 -19.31
C GLY A 189 3.01 -17.68 -18.15
N TRP A 190 2.59 -17.91 -16.91
CA TRP A 190 3.44 -17.80 -15.71
C TRP A 190 3.99 -19.15 -15.31
N ALA A 191 5.29 -19.23 -15.01
CA ALA A 191 5.93 -20.44 -14.50
C ALA A 191 5.69 -20.57 -12.99
N THR A 192 5.15 -21.70 -12.53
CA THR A 192 5.07 -21.97 -11.09
C THR A 192 6.39 -22.57 -10.61
N SER A 193 7.14 -21.85 -9.79
CA SER A 193 8.45 -22.27 -9.29
C SER A 193 8.35 -23.23 -8.10
N LEU A 194 7.38 -22.99 -7.21
CA LEU A 194 7.19 -23.76 -5.99
C LEU A 194 5.73 -23.72 -5.55
N LEU A 195 5.22 -24.87 -5.12
CA LEU A 195 4.04 -24.99 -4.27
C LEU A 195 4.51 -25.55 -2.93
N ALA A 196 4.39 -24.76 -1.86
CA ALA A 196 4.79 -25.14 -0.51
C ALA A 196 3.57 -25.15 0.43
N VAL A 197 3.60 -26.04 1.41
CA VAL A 197 2.64 -26.06 2.52
C VAL A 197 3.40 -25.72 3.79
N THR A 198 2.93 -24.73 4.53
CA THR A 198 3.54 -24.26 5.78
C THR A 198 2.59 -24.42 6.97
N ARG A 199 3.16 -24.45 8.16
CA ARG A 199 2.41 -24.54 9.42
C ARG A 199 1.58 -23.28 9.64
N ASN A 200 0.50 -23.44 10.37
CA ASN A 200 -0.38 -22.35 10.74
C ASN A 200 0.15 -21.58 11.97
N ASP A 201 1.39 -21.11 11.89
CA ASP A 201 2.02 -20.22 12.87
C ASP A 201 2.71 -19.02 12.19
N ILE A 202 2.82 -17.91 12.91
CA ILE A 202 3.30 -16.62 12.37
C ILE A 202 4.72 -16.72 11.83
N ASP A 203 5.59 -17.48 12.50
CA ASP A 203 7.02 -17.54 12.19
C ASP A 203 7.25 -18.37 10.92
N SER A 204 6.59 -19.51 10.82
CA SER A 204 6.64 -20.38 9.64
C SER A 204 6.10 -19.69 8.38
N VAL A 205 5.01 -18.92 8.50
CA VAL A 205 4.48 -18.12 7.38
C VAL A 205 5.47 -17.02 7.01
N ALA A 206 6.01 -16.29 7.99
CA ALA A 206 6.92 -15.17 7.73
C ALA A 206 8.21 -15.63 7.03
N GLU A 207 8.81 -16.73 7.48
CA GLU A 207 10.02 -17.30 6.90
C GLU A 207 9.79 -17.76 5.45
N GLU A 208 8.66 -18.44 5.19
CA GLU A 208 8.31 -18.88 3.85
C GLU A 208 8.11 -17.70 2.90
N VAL A 209 7.38 -16.68 3.33
CA VAL A 209 7.12 -15.47 2.54
C VAL A 209 8.42 -14.75 2.20
N GLU A 210 9.32 -14.56 3.17
CA GLU A 210 10.59 -13.86 2.94
C GLU A 210 11.50 -14.64 1.97
N ARG A 211 11.49 -15.98 2.07
CA ARG A 211 12.22 -16.84 1.14
C ARG A 211 11.68 -16.72 -0.28
N GLN A 212 10.36 -16.74 -0.46
CA GLN A 212 9.74 -16.71 -1.79
C GLN A 212 9.77 -15.32 -2.44
N LYS A 213 9.67 -14.26 -1.64
CA LYS A 213 9.74 -12.86 -2.09
C LYS A 213 11.06 -12.55 -2.81
N SER A 214 12.17 -13.17 -2.40
CA SER A 214 13.48 -12.92 -3.01
C SER A 214 13.70 -13.69 -4.31
N ALA A 215 12.91 -14.74 -4.56
CA ALA A 215 13.13 -15.68 -5.66
C ALA A 215 12.11 -15.58 -6.79
N ASN A 216 10.98 -14.89 -6.58
CA ASN A 216 9.84 -14.91 -7.50
C ASN A 216 9.27 -13.52 -7.75
N ASP A 217 8.70 -13.32 -8.94
CA ASP A 217 7.98 -12.10 -9.29
C ASP A 217 6.65 -11.98 -8.53
N MET A 218 6.02 -13.10 -8.19
CA MET A 218 4.75 -13.14 -7.47
C MET A 218 4.67 -14.31 -6.48
N VAL A 219 4.00 -14.05 -5.35
CA VAL A 219 3.73 -15.05 -4.31
C VAL A 219 2.22 -15.09 -4.08
N PHE A 220 1.61 -16.26 -4.25
CA PHE A 220 0.23 -16.53 -3.91
C PHE A 220 0.17 -17.21 -2.56
N ILE A 221 -0.74 -16.78 -1.69
CA ILE A 221 -0.92 -17.38 -0.37
C ILE A 221 -2.40 -17.62 -0.15
N TYR A 222 -2.74 -18.77 0.41
CA TYR A 222 -4.11 -19.09 0.82
C TYR A 222 -4.11 -19.95 2.09
N GLY A 223 -5.26 -19.96 2.78
CA GLY A 223 -5.38 -20.58 4.10
C GLY A 223 -4.93 -19.64 5.22
N GLY A 224 -5.49 -19.80 6.42
CA GLY A 224 -5.15 -18.99 7.60
C GLY A 224 -5.49 -17.50 7.49
N VAL A 225 -6.43 -17.10 6.63
CA VAL A 225 -6.84 -15.69 6.37
C VAL A 225 -8.22 -15.36 6.96
N GLY A 226 -8.81 -16.27 7.72
CA GLY A 226 -10.12 -16.08 8.34
C GLY A 226 -10.10 -15.14 9.57
N PRO A 227 -11.26 -14.98 10.23
CA PRO A 227 -11.40 -14.13 11.40
C PRO A 227 -10.90 -14.77 12.71
N LEU A 228 -10.58 -16.06 12.72
CA LEU A 228 -10.30 -16.81 13.93
C LEU A 228 -8.92 -16.44 14.47
N HIS A 229 -8.72 -16.60 15.78
CA HIS A 229 -7.41 -16.40 16.40
C HIS A 229 -6.34 -17.37 15.89
N SER A 230 -6.77 -18.50 15.31
CA SER A 230 -5.90 -19.44 14.63
C SER A 230 -5.48 -18.97 13.23
N ASP A 231 -6.15 -17.98 12.64
CA ASP A 231 -5.79 -17.45 11.32
C ASP A 231 -4.60 -16.49 11.45
N VAL A 232 -3.41 -16.97 11.10
CA VAL A 232 -2.15 -16.24 11.32
C VAL A 232 -1.49 -15.75 10.03
N THR A 233 -2.04 -16.06 8.86
CA THR A 233 -1.38 -15.81 7.57
C THR A 233 -1.11 -14.33 7.36
N VAL A 234 -2.08 -13.48 7.69
CA VAL A 234 -1.96 -12.01 7.59
C VAL A 234 -0.84 -11.50 8.52
N ALA A 235 -0.77 -12.01 9.75
CA ALA A 235 0.25 -11.63 10.72
C ALA A 235 1.67 -12.09 10.29
N GLY A 236 1.80 -13.31 9.77
CA GLY A 236 3.07 -13.82 9.23
C GLY A 236 3.56 -13.01 8.04
N VAL A 237 2.64 -12.65 7.13
CA VAL A 237 2.89 -11.71 6.04
C VAL A 237 3.38 -10.34 6.56
N ALA A 238 2.70 -9.77 7.57
CA ALA A 238 3.09 -8.48 8.14
C ALA A 238 4.53 -8.53 8.68
N LYS A 239 4.84 -9.62 9.39
CA LYS A 239 6.17 -9.89 9.95
C LYS A 239 7.23 -9.99 8.86
N ALA A 240 6.99 -10.72 7.77
CA ALA A 240 7.95 -10.84 6.67
C ALA A 240 8.29 -9.48 6.03
N PHE A 241 7.30 -8.58 5.93
CA PHE A 241 7.50 -7.25 5.35
C PHE A 241 7.95 -6.21 6.37
N GLY A 242 8.09 -6.56 7.66
CA GLY A 242 8.45 -5.63 8.71
C GLY A 242 7.41 -4.52 8.91
N VAL A 243 6.14 -4.79 8.62
CA VAL A 243 5.05 -3.83 8.73
C VAL A 243 4.13 -4.15 9.91
N ARG A 244 3.52 -3.13 10.50
CA ARG A 244 2.49 -3.30 11.53
C ARG A 244 1.12 -3.49 10.88
N MET A 245 0.32 -4.40 11.44
CA MET A 245 -1.09 -4.51 11.09
C MET A 245 -1.86 -3.34 11.72
N ALA A 246 -2.79 -2.75 10.97
CA ALA A 246 -3.64 -1.67 11.43
C ALA A 246 -5.08 -1.88 10.91
N PRO A 247 -6.11 -1.61 11.73
CA PRO A 247 -7.51 -1.78 11.33
C PRO A 247 -7.83 -1.06 10.03
N ASP A 248 -8.53 -1.74 9.12
CA ASP A 248 -9.13 -1.13 7.93
C ASP A 248 -10.62 -0.88 8.21
N GLU A 249 -10.93 0.34 8.64
CA GLU A 249 -12.31 0.74 8.98
C GLU A 249 -13.26 0.66 7.78
N GLU A 250 -12.77 0.88 6.56
CA GLU A 250 -13.60 0.84 5.35
C GLU A 250 -13.97 -0.60 5.00
N PHE A 251 -13.00 -1.52 5.12
CA PHE A 251 -13.27 -2.93 4.97
C PHE A 251 -14.19 -3.45 6.08
N GLU A 252 -14.00 -3.00 7.33
CA GLU A 252 -14.90 -3.32 8.43
C GLU A 252 -16.34 -2.84 8.16
N GLU A 253 -16.52 -1.63 7.64
CA GLU A 253 -17.84 -1.10 7.25
C GLU A 253 -18.44 -1.88 6.07
N HIS A 254 -17.63 -2.27 5.09
CA HIS A 254 -18.06 -3.13 3.98
C HIS A 254 -18.55 -4.49 4.49
N LEU A 255 -17.82 -5.12 5.42
CA LEU A 255 -18.24 -6.37 6.06
C LEU A 255 -19.53 -6.20 6.85
N ARG A 256 -19.69 -5.09 7.59
CA ARG A 256 -20.94 -4.79 8.31
C ARG A 256 -22.12 -4.69 7.36
N HIS A 257 -21.94 -4.07 6.18
CA HIS A 257 -22.99 -4.01 5.16
C HIS A 257 -23.33 -5.37 4.55
N LEU A 258 -22.34 -6.24 4.35
CA LEU A 258 -22.53 -7.59 3.79
C LEU A 258 -23.17 -8.57 4.78
N ILE A 259 -22.77 -8.51 6.05
CA ILE A 259 -23.11 -9.54 7.06
C ILE A 259 -24.29 -9.09 7.95
N GLY A 260 -24.63 -7.79 7.97
CA GLY A 260 -25.69 -7.20 8.79
C GLY A 260 -25.35 -7.18 10.30
N GLU A 261 -26.29 -6.73 11.15
CA GLU A 261 -26.12 -6.69 12.63
C GLU A 261 -26.09 -8.08 13.31
N LYS A 262 -26.09 -9.19 12.55
CA LYS A 262 -26.26 -10.55 13.11
C LYS A 262 -24.97 -11.23 13.58
N CYS A 263 -23.85 -10.52 13.69
CA CYS A 263 -22.65 -11.07 14.33
C CYS A 263 -22.69 -10.85 15.85
N THR A 264 -23.13 -11.88 16.57
CA THR A 264 -22.94 -12.04 18.02
C THR A 264 -21.56 -12.64 18.38
N GLY A 265 -20.63 -12.70 17.42
CA GLY A 265 -19.24 -13.10 17.65
C GLY A 265 -18.45 -11.94 18.27
N ASP A 266 -17.47 -12.27 19.11
CA ASP A 266 -16.65 -11.30 19.84
C ASP A 266 -16.12 -10.23 18.86
N LYS A 267 -16.22 -8.94 19.24
CA LYS A 267 -15.83 -7.80 18.39
C LYS A 267 -14.35 -7.85 17.96
N ASN A 268 -13.57 -8.76 18.52
CA ASN A 268 -12.20 -9.07 18.14
C ASN A 268 -12.08 -9.98 16.90
N GLU A 269 -13.05 -10.85 16.61
CA GLU A 269 -12.99 -11.78 15.46
C GLU A 269 -13.15 -11.05 14.12
N VAL A 270 -13.97 -10.00 14.07
CA VAL A 270 -14.14 -9.17 12.86
C VAL A 270 -12.91 -8.30 12.58
N LYS A 271 -12.15 -7.93 13.63
CA LYS A 271 -10.91 -7.15 13.51
C LYS A 271 -9.75 -7.93 12.90
N SER A 272 -9.81 -9.26 12.85
CA SER A 272 -8.74 -10.09 12.29
C SER A 272 -8.75 -10.12 10.76
N LEU A 273 -9.87 -9.74 10.11
CA LEU A 273 -10.03 -9.73 8.65
C LEU A 273 -9.25 -8.61 7.94
N LEU A 274 -8.23 -8.07 8.58
CA LEU A 274 -7.42 -6.95 8.11
C LEU A 274 -6.66 -7.33 6.84
N MET A 275 -7.09 -6.80 5.71
CA MET A 275 -6.36 -6.93 4.47
C MET A 275 -5.12 -6.02 4.49
N ILE A 276 -3.91 -6.59 4.43
CA ILE A 276 -2.67 -5.82 4.40
C ILE A 276 -2.42 -5.24 3.01
N LYS A 277 -2.08 -3.95 2.99
CA LYS A 277 -1.64 -3.20 1.82
C LYS A 277 -0.20 -3.60 1.48
N PHE A 278 0.00 -4.51 0.52
CA PHE A 278 1.30 -4.67 -0.11
C PHE A 278 1.53 -3.54 -1.11
N HIS A 279 2.40 -2.58 -0.78
CA HIS A 279 2.98 -1.71 -1.79
C HIS A 279 4.20 -2.40 -2.38
N ARG A 280 4.16 -2.56 -3.71
CA ARG A 280 5.27 -3.00 -4.55
C ARG A 280 6.52 -2.17 -4.20
N PHE A 281 7.63 -2.86 -3.94
CA PHE A 281 8.98 -2.28 -3.95
C PHE A 281 9.33 -1.79 -5.36
#